data_AF-A0A4C2EPH2-F1
#
_entry.id   AF-A0A4C2EPH2-F1
#
_cell.length_a   1.000
_cell.length_b   1.000
_cell.length_c   1.000
_cell.angle_alpha   90.00
_cell.angle_beta   90.00
_cell.angle_gamma   90.00
#
_symmetry.space_group_name_H-M   'P 1'
#
loop_
_entity.id
_entity.type
_entity.pdbx_description
1 polymer ?
#
loop_
_entity_poly.entity_id
_entity_poly.type
_entity_poly.pdbx_seq_one_letter_code
_entity_poly.pdbx_strand_id
1 'polypeptide(L)'
;MTEEADPSEIFATLDDEYARDILVATKTDRLSAKELSEECDMSRPTVSRRVTRLVEQGLLEEYTHVDPGGRHYSEYEARLERIEILLQAEGFDVNIDIRPDPADRITTIFEEMRGD
;
A
#
# COMPACT_ATOMS: atom_id res chain seq x y z
N MET A 1 10.63 -2.49 -10.77
CA MET A 1 11.60 -2.50 -9.66
C MET A 1 11.02 -1.57 -8.63
N THR A 2 10.28 -2.14 -7.67
CA THR A 2 9.82 -1.37 -6.51
C THR A 2 11.07 -1.18 -5.66
N GLU A 3 11.54 0.05 -5.53
CA GLU A 3 12.59 0.36 -4.54
C GLU A 3 12.05 -0.06 -3.16
N GLU A 4 12.84 -0.81 -2.39
CA GLU A 4 12.49 -1.07 -1.00
C GLU A 4 12.41 0.29 -0.29
N ALA A 5 11.20 0.65 0.13
CA ALA A 5 10.94 1.97 0.72
C ALA A 5 11.76 2.14 2.01
N ASP A 6 12.41 3.29 2.15
CA ASP A 6 13.21 3.63 3.33
C ASP A 6 12.29 3.66 4.58
N PRO A 7 12.65 2.98 5.69
CA PRO A 7 11.84 2.96 6.90
C PRO A 7 11.47 4.36 7.42
N SER A 8 12.35 5.36 7.27
CA SER A 8 12.11 6.73 7.68
C SER A 8 10.99 7.40 6.88
N GLU A 9 10.88 7.10 5.58
CA GLU A 9 9.81 7.60 4.72
C GLU A 9 8.47 6.95 5.03
N ILE A 10 8.48 5.66 5.39
CA ILE A 10 7.29 4.94 5.85
C ILE A 10 6.81 5.52 7.18
N PHE A 11 7.71 5.77 8.15
CA PHE A 11 7.31 6.42 9.39
C PHE A 11 6.74 7.82 9.17
N ALA A 12 7.33 8.61 8.28
CA ALA A 12 6.79 9.92 7.92
C ALA A 12 5.42 9.83 7.22
N THR A 13 5.12 8.74 6.53
CA THR A 13 3.78 8.48 5.98
C THR A 13 2.82 8.08 7.09
N LEU A 14 3.25 7.21 7.98
CA LEU A 14 2.43 6.71 9.08
C LEU A 14 2.24 7.74 10.20
N ASP A 15 2.95 8.87 10.20
CA ASP A 15 2.65 10.03 11.03
C ASP A 15 1.40 10.78 10.52
N ASP A 16 1.11 10.74 9.21
CA ASP A 16 -0.09 11.33 8.60
C ASP A 16 -1.34 10.50 8.96
N GLU A 17 -2.26 11.09 9.73
CA GLU A 17 -3.51 10.44 10.14
C GLU A 17 -4.33 9.96 8.95
N TYR A 18 -4.38 10.75 7.88
CA TYR A 18 -5.13 10.40 6.68
C TYR A 18 -4.54 9.20 5.95
N ALA A 19 -3.22 9.02 6.00
CA ALA A 19 -2.60 7.85 5.42
C ALA A 19 -2.97 6.59 6.21
N ARG A 20 -3.01 6.68 7.55
CA ARG A 20 -3.47 5.59 8.41
C ARG A 20 -4.95 5.28 8.18
N ASP A 21 -5.80 6.29 8.05
CA ASP A 21 -7.24 6.11 7.80
C ASP A 21 -7.48 5.39 6.47
N ILE A 22 -6.76 5.77 5.41
CA ILE A 22 -6.83 5.09 4.11
C ILE A 22 -6.38 3.62 4.23
N LEU A 23 -5.28 3.34 4.93
CA LEU A 23 -4.79 1.97 5.14
C LEU A 23 -5.80 1.11 5.91
N VAL A 24 -6.52 1.69 6.88
CA VAL A 24 -7.57 1.00 7.63
C VAL A 24 -8.79 0.75 6.75
N ALA A 25 -9.28 1.77 6.05
CA ALA A 25 -10.46 1.66 5.18
C ALA A 25 -10.27 0.60 4.08
N THR A 26 -9.06 0.52 3.52
CA THR A 26 -8.72 -0.42 2.44
C THR A 26 -8.21 -1.78 2.93
N LYS A 27 -8.30 -2.08 4.24
CA LYS A 27 -7.74 -3.33 4.80
C LYS A 27 -8.50 -4.59 4.40
N THR A 28 -9.81 -4.45 4.23
CA THR A 28 -10.72 -5.58 3.96
C THR A 28 -11.36 -5.48 2.59
N ASP A 29 -11.71 -4.25 2.18
CA ASP A 29 -12.39 -3.98 0.92
C ASP A 29 -11.55 -3.04 0.05
N ARG A 30 -11.70 -3.17 -1.27
CA ARG A 30 -11.10 -2.25 -2.24
C ARG A 30 -11.96 -1.02 -2.36
N LEU A 31 -11.34 0.15 -2.29
CA LEU A 31 -12.08 1.42 -2.34
C LEU A 31 -11.51 2.34 -3.40
N SER A 32 -12.38 3.00 -4.14
CA SER A 32 -11.99 4.06 -5.07
C SER A 32 -11.58 5.34 -4.35
N ALA A 33 -10.88 6.24 -5.05
CA ALA A 33 -10.56 7.57 -4.51
C ALA A 33 -11.82 8.38 -4.11
N LYS A 34 -12.97 8.07 -4.71
CA LYS A 34 -14.25 8.70 -4.33
C LYS A 34 -14.76 8.12 -3.01
N GLU A 35 -14.75 6.80 -2.84
CA GLU A 35 -15.21 6.16 -1.60
C GLU A 35 -14.30 6.53 -0.43
N LEU A 36 -12.97 6.56 -0.63
CA LEU A 36 -12.04 7.04 0.39
C LEU A 36 -12.28 8.49 0.81
N SER A 37 -12.69 9.35 -0.14
CA SER A 37 -13.05 10.74 0.15
C SER A 37 -14.28 10.82 1.06
N GLU A 38 -15.24 9.91 0.88
CA GLU A 38 -16.49 9.85 1.65
C GLU A 38 -16.29 9.17 3.00
N GLU A 39 -15.56 8.05 3.04
CA GLU A 39 -15.36 7.23 4.25
C GLU A 39 -14.38 7.87 5.24
N CYS A 40 -13.29 8.46 4.75
CA CYS A 40 -12.28 9.11 5.60
C CYS A 40 -12.58 10.60 5.84
N ASP A 41 -13.71 11.13 5.38
CA ASP A 41 -14.08 12.56 5.44
C ASP A 41 -12.96 13.49 4.90
N MET A 42 -12.44 13.14 3.71
CA MET A 42 -11.30 13.81 3.09
C MET A 42 -11.67 14.48 1.79
N SER A 43 -11.02 15.59 1.45
CA SER A 43 -11.12 16.15 0.10
C SER A 43 -10.46 15.22 -0.94
N ARG A 44 -11.03 15.12 -2.14
CA ARG A 44 -10.45 14.32 -3.25
C ARG A 44 -8.97 14.66 -3.54
N PRO A 45 -8.53 15.93 -3.56
CA PRO A 45 -7.10 16.25 -3.70
C PRO A 45 -6.23 15.76 -2.55
N THR A 46 -6.76 15.66 -1.34
CA THR A 46 -6.04 15.06 -0.21
C THR A 46 -5.92 13.55 -0.44
N VAL A 47 -7.02 12.86 -0.76
CA VAL A 47 -7.01 11.43 -1.10
C VAL A 47 -5.99 11.12 -2.19
N SER A 48 -6.07 11.78 -3.35
CA SER A 48 -5.16 11.54 -4.47
C SER A 48 -3.69 11.64 -4.06
N ARG A 49 -3.30 12.66 -3.29
CA ARG A 49 -1.91 12.82 -2.84
C ARG A 49 -1.45 11.69 -1.91
N ARG A 50 -2.35 11.17 -1.06
CA ARG A 50 -1.99 10.13 -0.08
C ARG A 50 -1.97 8.75 -0.72
N VAL A 51 -2.95 8.42 -1.56
CA VAL A 51 -2.97 7.13 -2.27
C VAL A 51 -1.75 7.02 -3.19
N THR A 52 -1.37 8.08 -3.91
CA THR A 52 -0.14 8.08 -4.72
C THR A 52 1.09 7.76 -3.87
N ARG A 53 1.28 8.45 -2.74
CA ARG A 53 2.43 8.20 -1.85
C ARG A 53 2.43 6.78 -1.28
N LEU A 54 1.27 6.28 -0.86
CA LEU A 54 1.13 4.93 -0.31
C LEU A 54 1.39 3.85 -1.38
N VAL A 55 0.99 4.08 -2.63
CA VAL A 55 1.28 3.19 -3.78
C VAL A 55 2.76 3.22 -4.12
N GLU A 56 3.39 4.40 -4.17
CA GLU A 56 4.84 4.54 -4.41
C GLU A 56 5.68 3.80 -3.37
N GLN A 57 5.19 3.74 -2.12
CA GLN A 57 5.84 3.02 -1.01
C GLN A 57 5.44 1.53 -0.93
N GLY A 58 4.59 1.03 -1.82
CA GLY A 58 4.10 -0.36 -1.82
C GLY A 58 3.16 -0.71 -0.66
N LEU A 59 2.68 0.29 0.08
CA LEU A 59 1.74 0.11 1.20
C LEU A 59 0.30 -0.08 0.73
N LEU A 60 -0.02 0.43 -0.47
CA LEU A 60 -1.26 0.19 -1.22
C LEU A 60 -0.95 -0.48 -2.56
N GLU A 61 -1.88 -1.31 -3.03
CA GLU A 61 -1.98 -1.75 -4.42
C GLU A 61 -3.02 -0.90 -5.17
N GLU A 62 -2.77 -0.55 -6.42
CA GLU A 62 -3.72 0.16 -7.29
C GLU A 62 -4.29 -0.76 -8.38
N TYR A 63 -5.61 -0.88 -8.42
CA TYR A 63 -6.34 -1.62 -9.44
C TYR A 63 -7.06 -0.65 -10.39
N THR A 64 -6.53 -0.49 -11.60
CA THR A 64 -7.13 0.37 -12.63
C THR A 64 -8.19 -0.39 -13.42
N HIS A 65 -9.39 0.16 -13.47
CA HIS A 65 -10.50 -0.33 -14.29
C HIS A 65 -10.72 0.54 -15.52
N VAL A 66 -11.04 -0.11 -16.65
CA VAL A 66 -11.41 0.55 -17.90
C VAL A 66 -12.85 0.21 -18.22
N ASP A 67 -13.75 1.18 -18.10
CA ASP A 67 -15.14 1.01 -18.53
C ASP A 67 -15.22 1.17 -20.07
N PRO A 68 -16.10 0.43 -20.80
CA PRO A 68 -16.39 0.63 -22.22
C PRO A 68 -16.66 2.08 -22.67
N GLY A 69 -17.03 2.99 -21.76
CA GLY A 69 -17.13 4.43 -22.02
C GLY A 69 -15.82 5.22 -21.98
N GLY A 70 -14.67 4.57 -21.73
CA GLY A 70 -13.35 5.20 -21.67
C GLY A 70 -13.05 5.94 -20.35
N ARG A 71 -13.91 5.80 -19.34
CA ARG A 71 -13.63 6.32 -18.00
C ARG A 71 -12.74 5.34 -17.25
N HIS A 72 -11.57 5.82 -16.85
CA HIS A 72 -10.69 5.10 -15.94
C HIS A 72 -11.05 5.46 -14.50
N TYR A 73 -11.21 4.45 -13.65
CA TYR A 73 -11.24 4.63 -12.22
C TYR A 73 -10.32 3.61 -11.57
N SER A 74 -9.71 3.99 -10.45
CA SER A 74 -8.83 3.13 -9.67
C SER A 74 -9.48 2.79 -8.35
N GLU A 75 -9.25 1.56 -7.90
CA GLU A 75 -9.53 1.09 -6.55
C GLU A 75 -8.22 0.73 -5.85
N TYR A 76 -8.20 0.86 -4.52
CA TYR A 76 -6.99 0.67 -3.73
C TYR A 76 -7.19 -0.40 -2.65
N GLU A 77 -6.16 -1.22 -2.40
CA GLU A 77 -6.15 -2.28 -1.37
C GLU A 77 -4.90 -2.14 -0.48
N ALA A 78 -5.06 -2.22 0.84
CA ALA A 78 -3.92 -2.20 1.75
C ALA A 78 -3.08 -3.48 1.67
N ARG A 79 -1.78 -3.29 1.44
CA ARG A 79 -0.79 -4.36 1.46
C ARG A 79 -0.05 -4.44 2.79
N LEU A 80 0.02 -3.35 3.55
CA LEU A 80 0.67 -3.35 4.87
C LEU A 80 -0.01 -4.34 5.82
N GLU A 81 0.76 -5.26 6.39
CA GLU A 81 0.28 -6.24 7.36
C GLU A 81 0.80 -5.97 8.76
N ARG A 82 2.09 -5.65 8.89
CA ARG A 82 2.71 -5.42 10.19
C ARG A 82 3.94 -4.52 10.09
N ILE A 83 4.20 -3.79 11.16
CA ILE A 83 5.47 -3.13 11.42
C ILE A 83 5.95 -3.56 12.79
N GLU A 84 7.18 -4.06 12.87
CA GLU A 84 7.85 -4.42 14.11
C GLU A 84 9.02 -3.46 14.33
N ILE A 85 9.08 -2.83 15.51
CA ILE A 85 10.14 -1.91 15.91
C ILE A 85 10.79 -2.45 17.17
N LEU A 86 12.07 -2.81 17.07
CA LEU A 86 12.87 -3.27 18.19
C LEU A 86 13.89 -2.21 18.58
N LEU A 87 13.89 -1.82 19.85
CA LEU A 87 14.93 -0.96 20.42
C LEU A 87 16.07 -1.83 20.98
N GLN A 88 17.26 -1.66 20.44
CA GLN A 88 18.49 -2.34 20.82
C GLN A 88 19.54 -1.31 21.31
N ALA A 89 20.65 -1.77 21.87
CA ALA A 89 21.71 -0.87 22.34
C ALA A 89 22.38 -0.11 21.18
N GLU A 90 22.36 -0.72 19.98
CA GLU A 90 22.97 -0.23 18.76
C GLU A 90 22.04 0.69 17.95
N GLY A 91 20.74 0.72 18.27
CA GLY A 91 19.75 1.54 17.56
C GLY A 91 18.37 0.88 17.47
N PHE A 92 17.63 1.19 16.40
CA PHE A 92 16.34 0.59 16.08
C PHE A 92 16.49 -0.42 14.95
N ASP A 93 15.91 -1.60 15.14
CA ASP A 93 15.70 -2.59 14.09
C ASP A 93 14.22 -2.55 13.69
N VAL A 94 13.96 -2.36 12.40
CA VAL A 94 12.62 -2.11 11.85
C VAL A 94 12.34 -3.12 10.77
N ASN A 95 11.29 -3.92 10.98
CA ASN A 95 10.81 -4.88 9.99
C ASN A 95 9.39 -4.50 9.55
N ILE A 96 9.15 -4.56 8.24
CA ILE A 96 7.91 -4.12 7.60
C ILE A 96 7.38 -5.26 6.75
N ASP A 97 6.30 -5.88 7.22
CA ASP A 97 5.64 -6.97 6.51
C ASP A 97 4.57 -6.40 5.56
N ILE A 98 4.84 -6.53 4.27
CA ILE A 98 3.92 -6.16 3.19
C ILE A 98 3.45 -7.44 2.50
N ARG A 99 2.14 -7.56 2.29
CA ARG A 99 1.56 -8.65 1.50
C ARG A 99 2.17 -8.65 0.10
N PRO A 100 2.76 -9.77 -0.37
CA PRO A 100 3.32 -9.84 -1.72
C PRO A 100 2.20 -9.78 -2.77
N ASP A 101 2.52 -9.18 -3.91
CA ASP A 101 1.64 -9.11 -5.07
C ASP A 101 1.29 -10.55 -5.48
N PRO A 102 0.01 -10.89 -5.74
CA PRO A 102 -0.36 -12.17 -6.33
C PRO A 102 0.50 -12.57 -7.55
N ALA A 103 0.93 -11.61 -8.38
CA ALA A 103 1.83 -11.83 -9.51
C ALA A 103 3.26 -12.21 -9.07
N ASP A 104 3.78 -11.60 -8.00
CA ASP A 104 5.09 -11.96 -7.43
C ASP A 104 5.08 -13.39 -6.86
N ARG A 105 3.95 -13.82 -6.25
CA ARG A 105 3.80 -15.21 -5.77
C ARG A 105 3.92 -16.24 -6.89
N ILE A 106 3.40 -15.92 -8.07
CA ILE A 106 3.50 -16.82 -9.23
C ILE A 106 4.97 -16.98 -9.62
N THR A 107 5.74 -15.89 -9.65
CA THR A 107 7.18 -15.95 -9.94
C THR A 107 7.92 -16.82 -8.93
N THR A 108 7.68 -16.63 -7.63
CA THR A 108 8.30 -17.45 -6.57
C THR A 108 7.96 -18.94 -6.72
N ILE A 109 6.69 -19.28 -7.01
CA ILE A 109 6.27 -20.67 -7.23
C ILE A 109 6.94 -21.26 -8.48
N PHE A 110 7.02 -20.50 -9.57
CA PHE A 110 7.68 -20.96 -10.80
C PHE A 110 9.20 -21.13 -10.64
N GLU A 111 9.84 -20.32 -9.80
CA GLU A 111 11.27 -20.43 -9.48
C GLU A 111 11.55 -21.64 -8.57
N GLU A 112 10.71 -21.91 -7.56
CA GLU A 112 10.79 -23.11 -6.73
C GLU A 112 10.59 -24.40 -7.55
N MET A 113 9.69 -24.41 -8.54
CA MET A 113 9.47 -25.57 -9.41
C MET A 113 10.58 -25.82 -10.44
N ARG A 114 11.43 -24.83 -10.72
CA ARG A 114 12.57 -24.96 -11.66
C ARG A 114 13.90 -25.23 -10.95
N GLY A 115 13.88 -25.26 -9.62
CA GLY A 115 15.02 -25.52 -8.74
C GLY A 115 15.26 -27.01 -8.40
N ASP A 116 14.89 -27.93 -9.31
CA ASP A 116 15.30 -29.35 -9.34
C ASP A 116 15.88 -29.72 -10.71
#